data_AF-A0A3A0UTW4-F1
#
_entry.id   AF-A0A3A0UTW4-F1
#
_cell.length_a   1.000
_cell.length_b   1.000
_cell.length_c   1.000
_cell.angle_alpha   90.00
_cell.angle_beta   90.00
_cell.angle_gamma   90.00
#
_symmetry.space_group_name_H-M   'P 1'
#
loop_
_entity.id
_entity.type
_entity.pdbx_description
1 polymer ?
#
loop_
_entity_poly.entity_id
_entity_poly.type
_entity_poly.pdbx_seq_one_letter_code
_entity_poly.pdbx_strand_id
1 'polypeptide(L)'
;GVAEHKENNVALLYHGVGTDVMGDNWDQYSDEIRKAIVTKFPRGNFKHDVIKSFYDGFKHKPETTFGNIKADVIKYFEPEYPQNNFCSCILRSKWDS
;
A
#
# COMPACT_ATOMS: atom_id res chain seq x y z
N GLY A 1 -4.67 -5.87 10.70
CA GLY A 1 -5.28 -4.61 10.24
C GLY A 1 -6.63 -4.48 10.90
N VAL A 2 -7.60 -3.81 10.27
CA VAL A 2 -9.01 -3.87 10.71
C VAL A 2 -9.83 -4.80 9.82
N ALA A 3 -9.34 -5.11 8.61
CA ALA A 3 -10.07 -5.87 7.59
C ALA A 3 -10.44 -7.29 8.05
N GLU A 4 -9.59 -7.95 8.84
CA GLU A 4 -9.88 -9.28 9.41
C GLU A 4 -11.04 -9.31 10.40
N HIS A 5 -11.46 -8.14 10.90
CA HIS A 5 -12.59 -7.97 11.83
C HIS A 5 -13.86 -7.47 11.12
N LYS A 6 -13.84 -7.38 9.79
CA LYS A 6 -14.97 -6.96 8.95
C LYS A 6 -15.66 -8.18 8.33
N GLU A 7 -16.68 -7.92 7.52
CA GLU A 7 -17.40 -8.93 6.76
C GLU A 7 -16.43 -9.79 5.92
N ASN A 8 -16.78 -11.07 5.72
CA ASN A 8 -15.89 -12.05 5.10
C ASN A 8 -15.38 -11.63 3.71
N ASN A 9 -16.17 -10.89 2.94
CA ASN A 9 -15.76 -10.37 1.63
C ASN A 9 -14.67 -9.30 1.74
N VAL A 10 -14.72 -8.45 2.77
CA VAL A 10 -13.69 -7.43 3.04
C VAL A 10 -12.38 -8.10 3.45
N ALA A 11 -12.45 -9.06 4.38
CA ALA A 11 -11.29 -9.83 4.81
C ALA A 11 -10.66 -10.60 3.64
N LEU A 12 -11.48 -11.27 2.83
CA LEU A 12 -11.02 -12.01 1.65
C LEU A 12 -10.36 -11.10 0.61
N LEU A 13 -10.95 -9.93 0.32
CA LEU A 13 -10.38 -8.98 -0.63
C LEU A 13 -9.04 -8.45 -0.14
N TYR A 14 -8.95 -8.07 1.15
CA TYR A 14 -7.70 -7.60 1.74
C TYR A 14 -6.62 -8.67 1.68
N HIS A 15 -6.95 -9.91 2.00
CA HIS A 15 -6.03 -11.04 1.93
C HIS A 15 -5.50 -11.25 0.51
N GLY A 16 -6.39 -11.27 -0.50
CA GLY A 16 -5.98 -11.41 -1.91
C GLY A 16 -5.06 -10.28 -2.38
N VAL A 17 -5.36 -9.02 -2.02
CA VAL A 17 -4.48 -7.88 -2.33
C VAL A 17 -3.13 -8.00 -1.63
N GLY A 18 -3.12 -8.41 -0.35
CA GLY A 18 -1.87 -8.62 0.40
C GLY A 18 -0.99 -9.69 -0.24
N THR A 19 -1.57 -10.84 -0.62
CA THR A 19 -0.84 -11.90 -1.31
C THR A 19 -0.32 -11.45 -2.67
N ASP A 20 -1.13 -10.76 -3.48
CA ASP A 20 -0.69 -10.40 -4.84
C ASP A 20 0.33 -9.24 -4.85
N VAL A 21 0.12 -8.21 -4.02
CA VAL A 21 0.97 -7.00 -4.02
C VAL A 21 2.21 -7.16 -3.15
N MET A 22 2.05 -7.68 -1.94
CA MET A 22 3.11 -7.73 -0.91
C MET A 22 3.70 -9.13 -0.73
N GLY A 23 3.03 -10.16 -1.24
CA GLY A 23 3.43 -11.55 -1.01
C GLY A 23 2.99 -12.08 0.36
N ASP A 24 2.03 -11.44 1.01
CA ASP A 24 1.54 -11.87 2.32
C ASP A 24 0.98 -13.29 2.26
N ASN A 25 1.24 -14.07 3.31
CA ASN A 25 0.80 -15.46 3.44
C ASN A 25 1.18 -16.33 2.23
N TRP A 26 2.32 -16.05 1.59
CA TRP A 26 2.79 -16.74 0.40
C TRP A 26 2.57 -18.26 0.52
N ASP A 27 3.17 -18.90 1.53
CA ASP A 27 3.19 -20.35 1.72
C ASP A 27 1.85 -20.97 2.18
N GLN A 28 0.80 -20.16 2.37
CA GLN A 28 -0.55 -20.66 2.62
C GLN A 28 -1.11 -21.43 1.41
N TYR A 29 -0.62 -21.13 0.20
CA TYR A 29 -1.01 -21.81 -1.03
C TYR A 29 0.18 -22.55 -1.63
N SER A 30 -0.12 -23.72 -2.20
CA SER A 30 0.90 -24.52 -2.86
C SER A 30 1.44 -23.81 -4.11
N ASP A 31 2.65 -24.19 -4.50
CA ASP A 31 3.32 -23.68 -5.69
C ASP A 31 2.48 -23.89 -6.97
N GLU A 32 1.77 -25.01 -7.05
CA GLU A 32 0.93 -25.38 -8.18
C GLU A 32 -0.24 -24.41 -8.35
N ILE A 33 -0.92 -24.04 -7.25
CA ILE A 33 -2.03 -23.08 -7.27
C ILE A 33 -1.53 -21.72 -7.74
N ARG A 34 -0.43 -21.23 -7.14
CA ARG A 34 0.16 -19.94 -7.50
C ARG A 34 0.56 -19.90 -8.98
N LYS A 35 1.21 -20.95 -9.47
CA LYS A 35 1.62 -21.09 -10.88
C LYS A 35 0.42 -21.14 -11.83
N ALA A 36 -0.64 -21.88 -11.49
CA ALA A 36 -1.84 -21.96 -12.31
C ALA A 36 -2.50 -20.58 -12.51
N ILE A 37 -2.58 -19.77 -11.44
CA ILE A 37 -3.15 -18.42 -11.49
C ILE A 37 -2.34 -17.52 -12.42
N VAL A 38 -1.02 -17.41 -12.20
CA VAL A 38 -0.18 -16.50 -13.02
C VAL A 38 0.00 -16.98 -14.46
N THR A 39 -0.21 -18.28 -14.73
CA THR A 39 -0.27 -18.81 -16.09
C THR A 39 -1.55 -18.36 -16.80
N LYS A 40 -2.70 -18.42 -16.12
CA LYS A 40 -3.99 -17.98 -16.67
C LYS A 40 -4.13 -16.46 -16.74
N PHE A 41 -3.53 -15.75 -15.80
CA PHE A 41 -3.52 -14.30 -15.68
C PHE A 41 -2.09 -13.78 -15.56
N PRO A 42 -1.35 -13.67 -16.69
CA PRO A 42 0.02 -13.20 -16.69
C PRO A 42 0.16 -11.81 -16.07
N ARG A 43 1.16 -11.64 -15.20
CA ARG A 43 1.35 -10.40 -14.43
C ARG A 43 2.08 -9.30 -15.22
N GLY A 44 2.84 -9.64 -16.25
CA GLY A 44 3.66 -8.66 -16.98
C GLY A 44 4.60 -7.89 -16.04
N ASN A 45 4.64 -6.57 -16.17
CA ASN A 45 5.49 -5.66 -15.39
C ASN A 45 4.82 -5.17 -14.08
N PHE A 46 3.90 -5.95 -13.53
CA PHE A 46 2.99 -5.56 -12.46
C PHE A 46 3.64 -4.77 -11.32
N LYS A 47 4.80 -5.18 -10.81
CA LYS A 47 5.47 -4.52 -9.68
C LYS A 47 5.74 -3.04 -9.94
N HIS A 48 6.20 -2.69 -11.14
CA HIS A 48 6.46 -1.30 -11.49
C HIS A 48 5.17 -0.56 -11.85
N ASP A 49 4.26 -1.24 -12.57
CA ASP A 49 3.03 -0.63 -13.04
C ASP A 49 2.07 -0.31 -11.89
N VAL A 50 2.00 -1.16 -10.86
CA VAL A 50 1.17 -0.94 -9.65
C VAL A 50 1.71 0.22 -8.82
N ILE A 51 3.04 0.31 -8.63
CA ILE A 51 3.69 1.41 -7.91
C ILE A 51 3.43 2.74 -8.63
N LYS A 52 3.54 2.75 -9.97
CA LYS A 52 3.22 3.92 -10.79
C LYS A 52 1.75 4.33 -10.70
N SER A 53 0.85 3.34 -10.74
CA SER A 53 -0.61 3.58 -10.62
C SER A 53 -0.98 4.17 -9.27
N PHE A 54 -0.37 3.68 -8.18
CA PHE A 54 -0.52 4.26 -6.85
C PHE A 54 -0.07 5.72 -6.82
N TYR A 55 1.15 5.98 -7.30
CA TYR A 55 1.68 7.35 -7.38
C TYR A 55 0.75 8.29 -8.15
N ASP A 56 0.34 7.91 -9.36
CA ASP A 56 -0.55 8.74 -10.17
C ASP A 56 -1.93 8.97 -9.51
N GLY A 57 -2.40 7.99 -8.74
CA GLY A 57 -3.68 8.04 -8.03
C GLY A 57 -3.72 9.02 -6.84
N PHE A 58 -2.59 9.32 -6.20
CA PHE A 58 -2.57 10.20 -5.01
C PHE A 58 -1.49 11.29 -4.99
N LYS A 59 -0.62 11.42 -6.00
CA LYS A 59 0.38 12.52 -6.08
C LYS A 59 -0.23 13.92 -6.01
N HIS A 60 -1.47 14.06 -6.45
CA HIS A 60 -2.22 15.32 -6.44
C HIS A 60 -2.99 15.56 -5.12
N LYS A 61 -2.82 14.69 -4.11
CA LYS A 61 -3.48 14.75 -2.79
C LYS A 61 -2.45 14.64 -1.66
N PRO A 62 -1.52 15.60 -1.59
CA PRO A 62 -0.37 15.56 -0.69
C PRO A 62 -0.74 15.39 0.79
N GLU A 63 -1.88 15.93 1.21
CA GLU A 63 -2.41 15.82 2.56
C GLU A 63 -2.82 14.40 2.95
N THR A 64 -3.17 13.54 1.99
CA THR A 64 -3.61 12.16 2.24
C THR A 64 -2.47 11.15 2.38
N THR A 65 -1.23 11.59 2.13
CA THR A 65 -0.05 10.72 2.16
C THR A 65 0.63 10.72 3.53
N PHE A 66 0.34 11.71 4.37
CA PHE A 66 0.96 11.85 5.68
C PHE A 66 0.72 10.62 6.58
N GLY A 67 1.82 10.06 7.11
CA GLY A 67 1.78 9.01 8.14
C GLY A 67 1.33 7.63 7.66
N ASN A 68 1.34 7.35 6.36
CA ASN A 68 0.95 6.05 5.81
C ASN A 68 1.80 5.65 4.58
N ILE A 69 1.62 4.41 4.09
CA ILE A 69 2.41 3.82 3.00
C ILE A 69 2.43 4.65 1.71
N LYS A 70 1.44 5.51 1.47
CA LYS A 70 1.43 6.39 0.30
C LYS A 70 2.62 7.37 0.31
N ALA A 71 3.11 7.75 1.49
CA ALA A 71 4.29 8.60 1.62
C ALA A 71 5.53 7.94 0.98
N ASP A 72 5.67 6.62 1.14
CA ASP A 72 6.79 5.86 0.58
C ASP A 72 6.72 5.80 -0.94
N VAL A 73 5.51 5.62 -1.47
CA VAL A 73 5.27 5.63 -2.92
C VAL A 73 5.59 7.02 -3.52
N ILE A 74 5.19 8.12 -2.87
CA ILE A 74 5.58 9.46 -3.33
C ILE A 74 7.10 9.60 -3.30
N LYS A 75 7.73 9.25 -2.18
CA LYS A 75 9.18 9.38 -1.98
C LYS A 75 9.99 8.57 -2.99
N TYR A 76 9.46 7.45 -3.47
CA TYR A 76 10.07 6.65 -4.54
C TYR A 76 10.21 7.43 -5.86
N PHE A 77 9.24 8.28 -6.21
CA PHE A 77 9.27 9.11 -7.43
C PHE A 77 9.81 10.52 -7.20
N GLU A 78 9.60 11.08 -6.01
CA GLU A 78 10.00 12.42 -5.61
C GLU A 78 10.80 12.36 -4.29
N PRO A 79 12.11 12.05 -4.34
CA PRO A 79 12.92 11.86 -3.13
C PRO A 79 12.97 13.08 -2.20
N GLU A 80 12.86 14.28 -2.79
CA GLU A 80 12.88 15.57 -2.09
C GLU A 80 11.48 15.99 -1.59
N TYR A 81 10.46 15.15 -1.77
CA TYR A 81 9.10 15.49 -1.37
C TYR A 81 9.04 15.78 0.14
N PRO A 82 8.59 16.97 0.56
CA PRO A 82 8.59 17.35 1.96
C PRO A 82 7.51 16.57 2.70
N GLN A 83 7.93 15.51 3.38
CA GLN A 83 7.03 14.78 4.28
C GLN A 83 6.78 15.64 5.52
N ASN A 84 5.50 15.87 5.81
CA ASN A 84 5.10 16.45 7.09
C ASN A 84 5.71 15.60 8.23
N ASN A 85 6.16 16.27 9.29
CA ASN A 85 6.72 15.63 10.46
C ASN A 85 5.70 15.65 11.61
N PHE A 86 5.37 14.48 12.14
CA PHE A 86 4.39 14.34 13.21
C PHE A 86 4.79 15.10 14.48
N CYS A 87 6.05 15.01 14.89
CA CYS A 87 6.56 15.76 16.05
C CYS A 87 6.46 17.28 15.84
N SER A 88 6.74 17.78 14.64
CA SER A 88 6.54 19.20 14.32
C SER A 88 5.08 19.65 14.40
N CYS A 89 4.11 18.76 14.13
CA CYS A 89 2.70 19.06 14.37
C CYS A 89 2.40 19.17 15.87
N ILE A 90 2.95 18.29 16.70
CA ILE A 90 2.81 18.36 18.17
C ILE A 90 3.43 19.65 18.70
N LEU A 91 4.67 19.96 18.33
CA LEU A 91 5.39 21.14 18.82
C LEU A 91 4.77 22.48 18.37
N ARG A 92 3.97 22.48 17.30
CA ARG A 92 3.21 23.65 16.83
C ARG A 92 1.76 23.66 17.33
N SER A 93 1.39 22.69 18.15
CA SER A 93 0.09 22.67 18.81
C SER A 93 -0.10 23.96 19.62
N LYS A 94 -1.33 24.49 19.63
CA LYS A 94 -1.67 25.69 20.41
C LYS A 94 -1.87 25.41 21.90
N TRP A 95 -1.82 24.14 22.29
CA TRP A 95 -1.92 23.77 23.70
C TRP A 95 -0.62 24.17 24.38
N ASP A 96 -0.72 24.94 25.47
CA ASP A 96 0.42 25.45 26.23
C ASP A 96 1.23 24.34 26.94
N SER A 97 0.63 23.14 27.06
CA SER A 97 1.23 21.88 27.52
C SER A 97 0.35 20.69 27.17
#